data_AF-A0AAD1SKT7-F1
#
_entry.id   AF-A0AAD1SKT7-F1
#
_cell.length_a   1.000
_cell.length_b   1.000
_cell.length_c   1.000
_cell.angle_alpha   90.00
_cell.angle_beta   90.00
_cell.angle_gamma   90.00
#
_symmetry.space_group_name_H-M   'P 1'
#
loop_
_entity.id
_entity.type
_entity.pdbx_description
1 polymer ?
#
loop_
_entity_poly.entity_id
_entity_poly.type
_entity_poly.pdbx_seq_one_letter_code
_entity_poly.pdbx_strand_id
1 'polypeptide(L)'
;MQLLRERWLSLLSEAKHVAGNLEIPTVLKTQRSRQRQKKQHTELGSEDQESEEDFKVNVFFVALESVISELNQRFNSMENVCSLFAPILKLRAISDEELVTSTENLISKYPEDLTVSLLSEIQHLHKVFDDTFASSLGPLDLLKSIYKLQLEGIFGEV
;
A
#
# COMPACT_ATOMS: atom_id res chain seq x y z
N MET A 1 -8.91 8.79 9.93
CA MET A 1 -7.67 9.44 10.38
C MET A 1 -7.88 10.80 11.06
N GLN A 2 -8.93 11.57 10.73
CA GLN A 2 -9.37 12.72 11.55
C GLN A 2 -9.49 12.34 13.04
N LEU A 3 -10.04 11.15 13.33
CA LEU A 3 -10.13 10.58 14.68
C LEU A 3 -8.80 10.52 15.46
N LEU A 4 -7.64 10.27 14.82
CA LEU A 4 -6.35 10.23 15.52
C LEU A 4 -5.81 11.64 15.79
N ARG A 5 -6.09 12.58 14.89
CA ARG A 5 -5.74 14.00 15.08
C ARG A 5 -6.59 14.65 16.16
N GLU A 6 -7.88 14.32 16.20
CA GLU A 6 -8.84 14.76 17.21
C GLU A 6 -8.53 14.19 18.60
N ARG A 7 -7.84 13.05 18.66
CA ARG A 7 -7.43 12.39 19.91
C ARG A 7 -6.03 12.77 20.39
N TRP A 8 -5.40 13.82 19.83
CA TRP A 8 -4.07 14.29 20.23
C TRP A 8 -3.91 14.40 21.75
N LEU A 9 -4.86 15.04 22.45
CA LEU A 9 -4.79 15.23 23.90
C LEU A 9 -4.76 13.89 24.67
N SER A 10 -5.54 12.92 24.23
CA SER A 10 -5.56 11.57 24.81
C SER A 10 -4.23 10.87 24.58
N LEU A 11 -3.70 10.91 23.36
CA LEU A 11 -2.42 10.30 23.00
C LEU A 11 -1.26 10.93 23.77
N LEU A 12 -1.26 12.26 23.90
CA LEU A 12 -0.27 13.00 24.66
C LEU A 12 -0.33 12.65 26.14
N SER A 13 -1.53 12.53 26.71
CA SER A 13 -1.70 12.15 28.12
C SER A 13 -1.19 10.73 28.40
N GLU A 14 -1.46 9.79 27.51
CA GLU A 14 -0.97 8.41 27.59
C GLU A 14 0.55 8.36 27.45
N ALA A 15 1.10 9.06 26.46
CA ALA A 15 2.54 9.16 26.26
C ALA A 15 3.27 9.76 27.47
N LYS A 16 2.73 10.83 28.06
CA LYS A 16 3.27 11.43 29.30
C LYS A 16 3.20 10.47 30.48
N HIS A 17 2.10 9.70 30.60
CA HIS A 17 1.96 8.70 31.66
C HIS A 17 3.01 7.60 31.53
N VAL A 18 3.20 7.05 30.32
CA VAL A 18 4.22 6.03 30.05
C VAL A 18 5.63 6.58 30.28
N ALA A 19 5.93 7.78 29.80
CA ALA A 19 7.23 8.42 30.01
C ALA A 19 7.54 8.63 31.50
N GLY A 20 6.55 9.06 32.28
CA GLY A 20 6.68 9.20 33.73
C GLY A 20 7.02 7.87 34.43
N ASN A 21 6.38 6.77 34.01
CA ASN A 21 6.67 5.43 34.54
C ASN A 21 8.09 4.93 34.18
N LEU A 22 8.70 5.48 33.13
CA LEU A 22 10.04 5.16 32.65
C LEU A 22 11.11 6.16 33.13
N GLU A 23 10.76 7.08 34.03
CA GLU A 23 11.63 8.18 34.48
C GLU A 23 12.14 9.08 33.33
N ILE A 24 11.43 9.10 32.20
CA ILE A 24 11.71 9.97 31.06
C ILE A 24 11.02 11.32 31.31
N PRO A 25 11.73 12.46 31.13
CA PRO A 25 11.11 13.78 31.27
C PRO A 25 9.88 13.93 30.37
N THR A 26 8.75 14.36 30.97
CA THR A 26 7.45 14.50 30.29
C THR A 26 7.23 15.86 29.64
N VAL A 27 8.16 16.80 29.86
CA VAL A 27 8.14 18.15 29.29
C VAL A 27 9.05 18.18 28.06
N LEU A 28 8.53 18.67 26.95
CA LEU A 28 9.29 18.85 25.72
C LEU A 28 10.27 20.00 25.91
N LYS A 29 11.54 19.77 25.56
CA LYS A 29 12.55 20.82 25.65
C LYS A 29 12.37 21.77 24.48
N THR A 30 12.05 23.03 24.77
CA THR A 30 12.14 24.11 23.80
C THR A 30 13.59 24.19 23.30
N GLN A 31 13.81 24.12 21.98
CA GLN A 31 15.09 24.54 21.43
C GLN A 31 15.22 26.04 21.68
N ARG A 32 15.84 26.40 22.80
CA ARG A 32 16.23 27.79 23.07
C ARG A 32 17.14 28.22 21.93
N SER A 33 16.59 29.02 21.02
CA SER A 33 17.38 29.80 20.08
C SER A 33 18.48 30.47 20.89
N ARG A 34 19.72 30.09 20.60
CA ARG A 34 20.89 30.71 21.22
C ARG A 34 20.80 32.21 20.91
N GLN A 35 20.67 33.00 21.97
CA GLN A 35 20.70 34.47 22.03
C GLN A 35 19.38 35.21 21.73
N ARG A 36 18.68 35.56 22.80
CA ARG A 36 18.18 36.94 23.03
C ARG A 36 18.14 37.21 24.54
N GLN A 37 19.30 37.54 25.11
CA GLN A 37 19.34 38.23 26.40
C GLN A 37 18.77 39.65 26.20
N LYS A 38 17.48 39.85 26.48
CA LYS A 38 16.94 41.02 27.19
C LYS A 38 15.41 41.00 27.19
N LYS A 39 14.86 41.34 28.36
CA LYS A 39 13.44 41.53 28.75
C LYS A 39 12.84 40.24 29.32
N GLN A 40 13.01 40.01 30.62
CA GLN A 40 12.15 40.48 31.72
C GLN A 40 10.67 40.18 31.51
N HIS A 41 10.20 39.30 32.41
CA HIS A 41 8.84 39.13 32.93
C HIS A 41 7.76 38.75 31.92
N THR A 42 7.10 37.63 32.25
CA THR A 42 5.72 37.21 31.91
C THR A 42 5.68 35.87 31.18
N GLU A 43 4.99 34.92 31.83
CA GLU A 43 4.47 33.64 31.32
C GLU A 43 5.39 32.41 31.25
N LEU A 44 5.65 31.82 32.42
CA LEU A 44 6.12 30.42 32.57
C LEU A 44 5.12 29.36 32.07
N GLY A 45 3.93 29.76 31.59
CA GLY A 45 2.88 28.84 31.12
C GLY A 45 2.71 28.77 29.59
N SER A 46 3.28 29.69 28.82
CA SER A 46 3.12 29.75 27.37
C SER A 46 4.17 28.94 26.60
N GLU A 47 5.41 28.87 27.11
CA GLU A 47 6.52 28.19 26.43
C GLU A 47 6.31 26.67 26.29
N ASP A 48 5.75 26.01 27.31
CA ASP A 48 5.46 24.57 27.27
C ASP A 48 4.37 24.25 26.23
N GLN A 49 3.33 25.09 26.18
CA GLN A 49 2.21 24.92 25.27
C GLN A 49 2.61 25.20 23.81
N GLU A 50 3.54 26.12 23.58
CA GLU A 50 4.14 26.37 22.26
C GLU A 50 5.02 25.19 21.81
N SER A 51 5.80 24.59 22.71
CA SER A 51 6.64 23.43 22.39
C SER A 51 5.85 22.16 22.06
N GLU A 52 4.70 21.96 22.73
CA GLU A 52 3.79 20.84 22.45
C GLU A 52 3.08 21.00 21.12
N GLU A 53 2.62 22.22 20.79
CA GLU A 53 1.99 22.48 19.50
C GLU A 53 3.02 22.39 18.36
N ASP A 54 4.26 22.85 18.57
CA ASP A 54 5.36 22.67 17.61
C ASP A 54 5.65 21.19 17.35
N PHE A 55 5.81 20.38 18.39
CA PHE A 55 6.02 18.94 18.24
C PHE A 55 4.84 18.25 17.56
N LYS A 56 3.60 18.61 17.94
CA LYS A 56 2.38 18.06 17.34
C LYS A 56 2.33 18.31 15.84
N VAL A 57 2.58 19.56 15.41
CA VAL A 57 2.47 19.96 14.01
C VAL A 57 3.66 19.49 13.20
N ASN A 58 4.89 19.73 13.68
CA ASN A 58 6.10 19.55 12.89
C ASN A 58 6.71 18.15 13.02
N VAL A 59 6.35 17.38 14.04
CA VAL A 59 6.84 16.01 14.23
C VAL A 59 5.71 15.01 14.11
N PHE A 60 4.70 15.09 14.97
CA PHE A 60 3.68 14.05 15.04
C PHE A 60 2.82 13.98 13.78
N PHE A 61 2.24 15.09 13.32
CA PHE A 61 1.43 15.10 12.10
C PHE A 61 2.25 14.80 10.85
N VAL A 62 3.50 15.29 10.79
CA VAL A 62 4.41 14.97 9.68
C VAL A 62 4.68 13.47 9.62
N ALA A 63 5.06 12.84 10.74
CA ALA A 63 5.32 11.40 10.79
C ALA A 63 4.07 10.58 10.44
N LEU A 64 2.90 10.98 10.93
CA LEU A 64 1.63 10.34 10.62
C LEU A 64 1.33 10.40 9.10
N GLU A 65 1.50 11.58 8.49
CA GLU A 65 1.29 11.75 7.05
C GLU A 65 2.31 10.96 6.22
N SER A 66 3.57 10.90 6.64
CA SER A 66 4.58 10.07 5.99
C SER A 66 4.17 8.59 6.00
N VAL A 67 3.75 8.06 7.15
CA VAL A 67 3.29 6.66 7.26
C VAL A 67 2.09 6.41 6.35
N ILE A 68 1.12 7.33 6.32
CA ILE A 68 -0.06 7.21 5.44
C ILE A 68 0.38 7.22 3.97
N SER A 69 1.22 8.17 3.59
CA SER A 69 1.71 8.32 2.22
C SER A 69 2.44 7.06 1.76
N GLU A 70 3.33 6.53 2.58
CA GLU A 70 4.07 5.29 2.29
C GLU A 70 3.14 4.07 2.19
N LEU A 71 2.16 3.93 3.09
CA LEU A 71 1.18 2.84 3.02
C LEU A 71 0.35 2.94 1.74
N ASN A 72 -0.19 4.13 1.43
CA ASN A 72 -0.94 4.35 0.20
C ASN A 72 -0.09 4.06 -1.03
N GLN A 73 1.16 4.52 -1.05
CA GLN A 73 2.08 4.22 -2.15
C GLN A 73 2.26 2.71 -2.32
N ARG A 74 2.45 1.96 -1.23
CA ARG A 74 2.61 0.50 -1.28
C ARG A 74 1.35 -0.20 -1.79
N PHE A 75 0.17 0.16 -1.27
CA PHE A 75 -1.10 -0.42 -1.72
C PHE A 75 -1.39 -0.12 -3.18
N ASN A 76 -1.23 1.14 -3.60
CA ASN A 76 -1.41 1.52 -5.01
C ASN A 76 -0.41 0.82 -5.92
N SER A 77 0.85 0.67 -5.49
CA SER A 77 1.86 -0.06 -6.26
C SER A 77 1.48 -1.53 -6.43
N MET A 78 1.01 -2.17 -5.37
CA MET A 78 0.55 -3.56 -5.43
C MET A 78 -0.70 -3.70 -6.30
N GLU A 79 -1.66 -2.79 -6.17
CA GLU A 79 -2.88 -2.76 -6.99
C GLU A 79 -2.55 -2.61 -8.48
N ASN A 80 -1.57 -1.76 -8.81
CA ASN A 80 -1.09 -1.60 -10.19
C ASN A 80 -0.49 -2.89 -10.75
N VAL A 81 0.30 -3.62 -9.95
CA VAL A 81 0.84 -4.93 -10.34
C VAL A 81 -0.29 -5.95 -10.51
N CYS A 82 -1.19 -6.06 -9.53
CA CYS A 82 -2.32 -6.98 -9.61
C CYS A 82 -3.25 -6.70 -10.80
N SER A 83 -3.44 -5.42 -11.14
CA SER A 83 -4.24 -5.00 -12.29
C SER A 83 -3.55 -5.31 -13.61
N LEU A 84 -2.24 -5.08 -13.71
CA LEU A 84 -1.45 -5.41 -14.89
C LEU A 84 -1.47 -6.92 -15.19
N PHE A 85 -1.36 -7.75 -14.16
CA PHE A 85 -1.38 -9.21 -14.29
C PHE A 85 -2.78 -9.82 -14.09
N ALA A 86 -3.85 -8.99 -14.11
CA ALA A 86 -5.22 -9.45 -13.96
C ALA A 86 -5.63 -10.56 -14.94
N PRO A 87 -5.19 -10.59 -16.22
CA PRO A 87 -5.51 -11.68 -17.15
C PRO A 87 -5.07 -13.06 -16.65
N ILE A 88 -4.02 -13.11 -15.83
CA ILE A 88 -3.49 -14.37 -15.27
C ILE A 88 -4.04 -14.60 -13.87
N LEU A 89 -4.01 -13.56 -13.02
CA LEU A 89 -4.38 -13.67 -11.59
C LEU A 89 -5.89 -13.82 -11.37
N LYS A 90 -6.70 -13.21 -12.24
CA LYS A 90 -8.16 -13.15 -12.15
C LYS A 90 -8.82 -13.81 -13.35
N LEU A 91 -8.12 -14.71 -14.03
CA LEU A 91 -8.54 -15.32 -15.30
C LEU A 91 -10.01 -15.74 -15.28
N ARG A 92 -10.50 -16.37 -14.21
CA ARG A 92 -11.89 -16.84 -14.09
C ARG A 92 -12.95 -15.74 -13.89
N ALA A 93 -12.59 -14.66 -13.21
CA ALA A 93 -13.53 -13.67 -12.71
C ALA A 93 -13.56 -12.37 -13.53
N ILE A 94 -12.61 -12.22 -14.46
CA ILE A 94 -12.51 -11.06 -15.35
C ILE A 94 -13.53 -11.17 -16.48
N SER A 95 -14.11 -10.04 -16.90
CA SER A 95 -15.04 -10.05 -18.04
C SER A 95 -14.28 -10.24 -19.36
N ASP A 96 -14.96 -10.66 -20.42
CA ASP A 96 -14.31 -10.82 -21.73
C ASP A 96 -13.74 -9.50 -22.27
N GLU A 97 -14.42 -8.36 -22.04
CA GLU A 97 -13.96 -7.03 -22.46
C GLU A 97 -12.73 -6.58 -21.67
N GLU A 98 -12.74 -6.79 -20.36
CA GLU A 98 -11.61 -6.48 -19.47
C GLU A 98 -10.42 -7.41 -19.75
N LEU A 99 -10.67 -8.66 -20.10
CA LEU A 99 -9.65 -9.65 -20.45
C LEU A 99 -8.87 -9.20 -21.68
N VAL A 100 -9.57 -8.77 -22.74
CA VAL A 100 -8.93 -8.27 -23.97
C VAL A 100 -8.05 -7.08 -23.65
N THR A 101 -8.63 -6.04 -23.05
CA THR A 101 -7.94 -4.78 -22.78
C THR A 101 -6.73 -4.98 -21.86
N SER A 102 -6.88 -5.80 -20.80
CA SER A 102 -5.81 -6.04 -19.83
C SER A 102 -4.70 -6.92 -20.42
N THR A 103 -5.03 -7.87 -21.30
CA THR A 103 -4.04 -8.73 -21.96
C THR A 103 -3.23 -7.95 -23.00
N GLU A 104 -3.89 -7.11 -23.80
CA GLU A 104 -3.21 -6.22 -24.75
C GLU A 104 -2.26 -5.25 -24.02
N ASN A 105 -2.71 -4.67 -22.90
CA ASN A 105 -1.86 -3.83 -22.05
C ASN A 105 -0.64 -4.60 -21.52
N LEU A 106 -0.84 -5.83 -21.03
CA LEU A 106 0.24 -6.67 -20.53
C LEU A 106 1.28 -6.98 -21.62
N ILE A 107 0.84 -7.38 -22.83
CA ILE A 107 1.72 -7.64 -23.98
C ILE A 107 2.48 -6.36 -24.36
N SER A 108 1.80 -5.22 -24.43
CA SER A 108 2.43 -3.95 -24.79
C SER A 108 3.50 -3.50 -23.79
N LYS A 109 3.38 -3.90 -22.52
CA LYS A 109 4.32 -3.57 -21.46
C LYS A 109 5.55 -4.48 -21.44
N TYR A 110 5.43 -5.70 -21.95
CA TYR A 110 6.51 -6.68 -22.03
C TYR A 110 6.63 -7.29 -23.44
N PRO A 111 6.89 -6.48 -24.48
CA PRO A 111 6.88 -6.95 -25.87
C PRO A 111 8.02 -7.90 -26.22
N GLU A 112 9.10 -7.89 -25.44
CA GLU A 112 10.24 -8.80 -25.62
C GLU A 112 10.01 -10.17 -24.95
N ASP A 113 9.12 -10.22 -23.95
CA ASP A 113 8.83 -11.43 -23.18
C ASP A 113 7.52 -12.11 -23.61
N LEU A 114 6.58 -11.35 -24.20
CA LEU A 114 5.23 -11.80 -24.52
C LEU A 114 4.90 -11.60 -26.00
N THR A 115 4.27 -12.61 -26.58
CA THR A 115 3.81 -12.59 -27.97
C THR A 115 2.38 -12.08 -28.09
N VAL A 116 2.02 -11.60 -29.28
CA VAL A 116 0.64 -11.20 -29.60
C VAL A 116 -0.34 -12.40 -29.57
N SER A 117 0.16 -13.63 -29.70
CA SER A 117 -0.65 -14.86 -29.61
C SER A 117 -1.25 -15.07 -28.22
N LEU A 118 -0.62 -14.53 -27.18
CA LEU A 118 -1.05 -14.65 -25.79
C LEU A 118 -2.51 -14.26 -25.57
N LEU A 119 -3.01 -13.25 -26.29
CA LEU A 119 -4.41 -12.84 -26.20
C LEU A 119 -5.35 -13.99 -26.57
N SER A 120 -5.09 -14.66 -27.69
CA SER A 120 -5.92 -15.77 -28.15
C SER A 120 -5.80 -16.99 -27.23
N GLU A 121 -4.61 -17.25 -26.70
CA GLU A 121 -4.33 -18.34 -25.75
C GLU A 121 -5.11 -18.15 -24.44
N ILE A 122 -5.05 -16.96 -23.86
CA ILE A 122 -5.77 -16.59 -22.65
C ILE A 122 -7.28 -16.60 -22.87
N GLN A 123 -7.78 -16.12 -24.02
CA GLN A 123 -9.20 -16.17 -24.35
C GLN A 123 -9.72 -17.62 -24.48
N HIS A 124 -8.96 -18.51 -25.11
CA HIS A 124 -9.32 -19.92 -25.18
C HIS A 124 -9.34 -20.53 -23.79
N LEU A 125 -8.31 -20.27 -22.98
CA LEU A 125 -8.22 -20.78 -21.61
C LEU A 125 -9.37 -20.27 -20.74
N HIS A 126 -9.76 -19.00 -20.89
CA HIS A 126 -10.90 -18.39 -20.19
C HIS A 126 -12.21 -19.13 -20.51
N LYS A 127 -12.49 -19.36 -21.80
CA LYS A 127 -13.72 -19.99 -22.26
C LYS A 127 -13.91 -21.41 -21.75
N VAL A 128 -12.83 -22.19 -21.71
CA VAL A 128 -12.89 -23.60 -21.31
C VAL A 128 -12.61 -23.79 -19.81
N PHE A 129 -12.43 -22.70 -19.06
CA PHE A 129 -11.94 -22.76 -17.68
C PHE A 129 -12.88 -23.58 -16.80
N ASP A 130 -14.16 -23.18 -16.73
CA ASP A 130 -15.15 -23.80 -15.85
C ASP A 130 -15.51 -25.23 -16.28
N ASP A 131 -15.31 -25.57 -17.56
CA ASP A 131 -15.57 -26.92 -18.11
C ASP A 131 -14.42 -27.89 -17.83
N THR A 132 -13.19 -27.38 -17.70
CA THR A 132 -11.96 -28.21 -17.67
C THR A 132 -11.33 -28.25 -16.28
N PHE A 133 -11.43 -27.16 -15.51
CA PHE A 133 -10.66 -26.95 -14.30
C PHE A 133 -11.54 -26.74 -13.06
N ALA A 134 -10.96 -27.00 -11.89
CA ALA A 134 -11.64 -26.73 -10.64
C ALA A 134 -11.79 -25.21 -10.41
N SER A 135 -12.91 -24.82 -9.82
CA SER A 135 -13.37 -23.44 -9.68
C SER A 135 -12.50 -22.53 -8.80
N SER A 136 -11.52 -23.06 -8.06
CA SER A 136 -10.69 -22.30 -7.11
C SER A 136 -9.18 -22.42 -7.33
N LEU A 137 -8.73 -22.68 -8.56
CA LEU A 137 -7.29 -22.81 -8.84
C LEU A 137 -6.61 -21.45 -8.94
N GLY A 138 -5.56 -21.27 -8.13
CA GLY A 138 -4.61 -20.19 -8.34
C GLY A 138 -3.75 -20.45 -9.60
N PRO A 139 -3.06 -19.44 -10.14
CA PRO A 139 -2.33 -19.55 -11.40
C PRO A 139 -1.31 -20.70 -11.45
N LEU A 140 -0.59 -20.94 -10.35
CA LEU A 140 0.39 -22.03 -10.27
C LEU A 140 -0.27 -23.41 -10.27
N ASP A 141 -1.44 -23.55 -9.63
CA ASP A 141 -2.15 -24.82 -9.59
C ASP A 141 -2.92 -25.07 -10.89
N LEU A 142 -3.36 -24.00 -11.57
CA LEU A 142 -3.85 -24.05 -12.95
C LEU A 142 -2.76 -24.56 -13.88
N LEU A 143 -1.55 -23.99 -13.82
CA LEU A 143 -0.41 -24.44 -14.61
C LEU A 143 -0.12 -25.94 -14.39
N LYS A 144 -0.03 -26.39 -13.14
CA LYS A 144 0.16 -27.82 -12.82
C LYS A 144 -0.97 -28.69 -13.40
N SER A 145 -2.20 -28.19 -13.38
CA SER A 145 -3.36 -28.90 -13.93
C SER A 145 -3.30 -29.01 -15.45
N ILE A 146 -2.88 -27.94 -16.15
CA ILE A 146 -2.66 -27.95 -17.60
C ILE A 146 -1.65 -29.04 -17.98
N TYR A 147 -0.49 -29.08 -17.32
CA TYR A 147 0.52 -30.13 -17.56
C TYR A 147 0.04 -31.53 -17.20
N LYS A 148 -0.70 -31.69 -16.09
CA LYS A 148 -1.25 -32.99 -15.69
C LYS A 148 -2.24 -33.53 -16.72
N LEU A 149 -3.00 -32.65 -17.36
CA LEU A 149 -3.96 -32.98 -18.40
C LEU A 149 -3.35 -33.01 -19.81
N GLN A 150 -2.04 -32.73 -19.95
CA GLN A 150 -1.32 -32.66 -21.22
C GLN A 150 -1.92 -31.63 -22.21
N LEU A 151 -2.39 -30.49 -21.68
CA LEU A 151 -3.05 -29.44 -22.45
C LEU A 151 -2.09 -28.30 -22.84
N GLU A 152 -0.80 -28.38 -22.51
CA GLU A 152 0.19 -27.33 -22.77
C GLU A 152 0.30 -26.96 -24.25
N GLY A 153 0.19 -27.93 -25.16
CA GLY A 153 0.23 -27.69 -26.61
C GLY A 153 -1.04 -27.07 -27.21
N ILE A 154 -2.10 -26.89 -26.40
CA ILE A 154 -3.35 -26.25 -26.83
C ILE A 154 -3.32 -24.75 -26.56
N PHE A 155 -2.62 -24.34 -25.50
CA PHE A 155 -2.58 -22.94 -25.03
C PHE A 155 -1.23 -22.27 -25.26
N GLY A 156 -0.30 -22.89 -25.97
CA GLY A 156 0.96 -22.26 -26.38
C GLY A 156 1.57 -22.98 -27.57
N GLU A 157 2.17 -22.22 -28.49
CA GLU A 157 3.13 -22.78 -29.43
C GLU A 157 4.43 -23.07 -28.67
N VAL A 158 4.93 -24.30 -28.79
CA VAL A 158 6.26 -24.71 -28.30
C VAL A 158 7.32 -24.32 -29.32
#